data_AF-A0AAU3FHY0-F1
#
_entry.id   AF-A0AAU3FHY0-F1
#
_cell.length_a   1.000
_cell.length_b   1.000
_cell.length_c   1.000
_cell.angle_alpha   90.00
_cell.angle_beta   90.00
_cell.angle_gamma   90.00
#
_symmetry.space_group_name_H-M   'P 1'
#
loop_
_entity.id
_entity.type
_entity.pdbx_description
1 polymer ?
#
loop_
_entity_poly.entity_id
_entity_poly.type
_entity_poly.pdbx_seq_one_letter_code
_entity_poly.pdbx_strand_id
1 'polypeptide(L)'
;MPEGALEITACEVPYSAGRQDHGGTAPRVLSTGVADIVRALNSLPPEQPSSGTRSPAAGERDLRCTAVFYDHELAYVLRYLDRQPVTVYTSANCRVAVNGAQGRGLDPALFATFLDRYRAQTVARTPPASIPTPACAPSIPTGRLRLTSGRSGLDDQISVDNPSQDPQLPSRLVAVAACRYEVGDASARLVGQDGDRDDADALRPILNSAFDKGEVTSCGSYPGYPPPAVLDSLIVADATGATAEFWLRRAPCQALVQGKSSGVTPTDALVAALDRRLGPPPTR
;
A
#
# COMPACT_ATOMS: atom_id res chain seq x y z
N MET A 1 -10.15 17.41 -21.64
CA MET A 1 -10.46 18.08 -20.37
C MET A 1 -10.06 19.53 -20.46
N PRO A 2 -10.97 20.46 -20.10
CA PRO A 2 -10.64 21.88 -20.04
C PRO A 2 -9.50 22.14 -19.08
N GLU A 3 -8.60 23.06 -19.45
CA GLU A 3 -7.61 23.61 -18.53
C GLU A 3 -8.27 24.39 -17.38
N GLY A 4 -7.51 24.67 -16.32
CA GLY A 4 -7.97 25.49 -15.19
C GLY A 4 -8.64 24.73 -14.04
N ALA A 5 -8.46 23.41 -13.95
CA ALA A 5 -8.87 22.67 -12.76
C ALA A 5 -8.04 23.15 -11.55
N LEU A 6 -8.71 23.37 -10.42
CA LEU A 6 -8.08 23.77 -9.16
C LEU A 6 -7.72 22.57 -8.29
N GLU A 7 -8.53 21.51 -8.36
CA GLU A 7 -8.35 20.31 -7.57
C GLU A 7 -8.74 19.07 -8.38
N ILE A 8 -8.09 17.95 -8.06
CA ILE A 8 -8.45 16.62 -8.56
C ILE A 8 -8.61 15.70 -7.37
N THR A 9 -9.78 15.06 -7.27
CA THR A 9 -10.01 14.00 -6.28
C THR A 9 -9.95 12.64 -6.98
N ALA A 10 -9.06 11.75 -6.54
CA ALA A 10 -9.05 10.36 -6.95
C ALA A 10 -9.91 9.54 -5.99
N CYS A 11 -10.91 8.86 -6.53
CA CYS A 11 -11.85 8.01 -5.82
C CYS A 11 -11.72 6.57 -6.30
N GLU A 12 -11.69 5.62 -5.35
CA GLU A 12 -11.86 4.19 -5.64
C GLU A 12 -13.37 3.88 -5.64
N VAL A 13 -13.88 3.38 -6.76
CA VAL A 13 -15.29 3.05 -6.95
C VAL A 13 -15.42 1.52 -6.92
N PRO A 14 -16.29 0.95 -6.08
CA PRO A 14 -16.45 -0.50 -5.98
C PRO A 14 -16.94 -1.10 -7.29
N TYR A 15 -16.37 -2.24 -7.69
CA TYR A 15 -16.83 -2.97 -8.86
C TYR A 15 -18.25 -3.50 -8.65
N SER A 16 -19.12 -3.30 -9.63
CA SER A 16 -20.57 -3.60 -9.55
C SER A 16 -20.90 -5.09 -9.31
N ALA A 17 -19.94 -6.01 -9.40
CA ALA A 17 -20.14 -7.43 -9.08
C ALA A 17 -19.76 -7.77 -7.62
N GLY A 18 -20.47 -7.19 -6.65
CA GLY A 18 -20.80 -7.82 -5.36
C GLY A 18 -19.66 -8.39 -4.50
N ARG A 19 -18.44 -7.85 -4.58
CA ARG A 19 -17.34 -8.25 -3.69
C ARG A 19 -17.20 -7.33 -2.48
N GLN A 20 -16.78 -7.94 -1.37
CA GLN A 20 -16.77 -7.35 -0.02
C GLN A 20 -15.99 -6.04 0.04
N ASP A 21 -16.62 -5.05 0.63
CA ASP A 21 -16.06 -3.75 1.03
C ASP A 21 -14.71 -3.97 1.75
N HIS A 22 -13.61 -3.64 1.10
CA HIS A 22 -12.26 -3.81 1.65
C HIS A 22 -11.87 -2.69 2.63
N GLY A 23 -12.85 -1.91 3.11
CA GLY A 23 -12.61 -0.65 3.81
C GLY A 23 -12.15 0.36 2.76
N GLY A 24 -13.10 1.09 2.18
CA GLY A 24 -12.79 2.05 1.13
C GLY A 24 -11.66 3.00 1.53
N THR A 25 -10.69 3.20 0.63
CA THR A 25 -9.66 4.20 0.83
C THR A 25 -10.30 5.59 0.79
N ALA A 26 -9.91 6.47 1.73
CA ALA A 26 -10.40 7.84 1.73
C ALA A 26 -10.07 8.52 0.38
N PRO A 27 -10.95 9.40 -0.14
CA PRO A 27 -10.67 10.13 -1.38
C PRO A 27 -9.36 10.92 -1.28
N ARG A 28 -8.50 10.79 -2.29
CA ARG A 28 -7.19 11.45 -2.31
C ARG A 28 -7.31 12.76 -3.09
N VAL A 29 -7.02 13.90 -2.45
CA VAL A 29 -7.21 15.22 -3.06
C VAL A 29 -5.88 15.88 -3.41
N LEU A 30 -5.71 16.19 -4.68
CA LEU A 30 -4.58 16.95 -5.21
C LEU A 30 -5.02 18.38 -5.54
N SER A 31 -4.28 19.36 -5.02
CA SER A 31 -4.49 20.80 -5.25
C SER A 31 -3.24 21.50 -5.83
N THR A 32 -2.09 20.83 -5.78
CA THR A 32 -0.83 21.27 -6.40
C THR A 32 -0.45 20.35 -7.55
N GLY A 33 0.12 20.87 -8.64
CA GLY A 33 0.50 20.03 -9.79
C GLY A 33 -0.69 19.48 -10.59
N VAL A 34 -1.90 20.03 -10.38
CA VAL A 34 -3.13 19.65 -11.08
C VAL A 34 -3.00 19.72 -12.60
N ALA A 35 -2.33 20.76 -13.12
CA ALA A 35 -2.13 20.93 -14.55
C ALA A 35 -1.38 19.76 -15.21
N ASP A 36 -0.44 19.13 -14.51
CA ASP A 36 0.32 17.98 -15.04
C ASP A 36 -0.57 16.74 -15.18
N ILE A 37 -1.44 16.49 -14.19
CA ILE A 37 -2.40 15.38 -14.25
C ILE A 37 -3.46 15.63 -15.32
N VAL A 38 -3.96 16.86 -15.47
CA VAL A 38 -4.88 17.23 -16.57
C VAL A 38 -4.22 17.01 -17.93
N ARG A 39 -2.94 17.38 -18.08
CA ARG A 39 -2.18 17.14 -19.32
C ARG A 39 -2.05 15.65 -19.62
N ALA A 40 -1.73 14.83 -18.61
CA ALA A 40 -1.66 13.39 -18.75
C ALA A 40 -3.03 12.79 -19.16
N LEU A 41 -4.12 13.16 -18.47
CA LEU A 41 -5.49 12.78 -18.83
C LEU A 41 -5.88 13.18 -20.26
N ASN A 42 -5.42 14.34 -20.73
CA ASN A 42 -5.68 14.83 -22.09
C ASN A 42 -4.86 14.09 -23.15
N SER A 43 -3.72 13.52 -22.79
CA SER A 43 -2.90 12.71 -23.69
C SER A 43 -3.45 11.29 -23.89
N LEU A 44 -4.34 10.84 -22.99
CA LEU A 44 -5.00 9.55 -23.12
C LEU A 44 -6.01 9.57 -24.27
N PRO A 45 -6.05 8.49 -25.10
CA PRO A 45 -7.03 8.40 -26.16
C PRO A 45 -8.45 8.43 -25.55
N PRO A 46 -9.42 9.11 -26.19
CA PRO A 46 -10.82 8.97 -25.82
C PRO A 46 -11.21 7.50 -25.91
N GLU A 47 -11.94 7.01 -24.92
CA GLU A 47 -12.46 5.64 -24.96
C GLU A 47 -13.38 5.52 -26.17
N GLN A 48 -13.07 4.61 -27.10
CA GLN A 48 -13.96 4.34 -28.21
C GLN A 48 -15.18 3.61 -27.64
N PRO A 49 -16.42 4.06 -27.93
CA PRO A 49 -17.60 3.29 -27.56
C PRO A 49 -17.44 1.91 -28.18
N SER A 50 -17.36 0.87 -27.35
CA SER A 50 -17.17 -0.49 -27.82
C SER A 50 -18.37 -0.84 -28.71
N SER A 51 -18.17 -0.86 -30.03
CA SER A 51 -19.04 -1.62 -30.90
C SER A 51 -18.93 -3.06 -30.42
N GLY A 52 -20.07 -3.65 -30.07
CA GLY A 52 -20.09 -4.98 -29.49
C GLY A 52 -19.24 -5.94 -30.31
N THR A 53 -18.39 -6.71 -29.61
CA THR A 53 -17.68 -7.88 -30.14
C THR A 53 -16.48 -7.61 -31.07
N ARG A 54 -15.29 -7.45 -30.51
CA ARG A 54 -14.11 -8.27 -30.86
C ARG A 54 -12.94 -8.00 -29.91
N SER A 55 -12.37 -9.07 -29.36
CA SER A 55 -11.01 -9.03 -28.82
C SER A 55 -10.07 -8.53 -29.92
N PRO A 56 -9.11 -7.62 -29.63
CA PRO A 56 -8.13 -7.21 -30.63
C PRO A 56 -7.29 -8.43 -31.05
N ALA A 57 -7.17 -8.65 -32.35
CA ALA A 57 -6.19 -9.59 -32.88
C ALA A 57 -4.78 -9.04 -32.57
N ALA A 58 -3.91 -9.90 -32.04
CA ALA A 58 -2.53 -9.57 -31.74
C ALA A 58 -1.83 -8.97 -32.96
N GLY A 59 -1.47 -7.68 -32.90
CA GLY A 59 -0.83 -7.00 -34.01
C GLY A 59 -0.69 -5.47 -33.89
N GLU A 60 -1.54 -4.81 -33.09
CA GLU A 60 -1.42 -3.38 -32.80
C GLU A 60 -0.92 -3.19 -31.37
N ARG A 61 0.17 -2.40 -31.24
CA ARG A 61 1.00 -2.18 -30.05
C ARG A 61 0.22 -2.19 -28.71
N ASP A 62 0.31 -3.35 -28.04
CA ASP A 62 0.26 -3.61 -26.58
C ASP A 62 -0.68 -2.77 -25.69
N LEU A 63 -1.95 -2.57 -26.09
CA LEU A 63 -3.04 -2.50 -25.11
C LEU A 63 -3.51 -3.93 -24.80
N ARG A 64 -2.64 -4.73 -24.17
CA ARG A 64 -3.06 -6.06 -23.71
C ARG A 64 -4.06 -5.85 -22.57
N CYS A 65 -5.33 -6.12 -22.85
CA CYS A 65 -6.34 -6.39 -21.84
C CYS A 65 -5.94 -7.66 -21.08
N THR A 66 -4.92 -7.59 -20.22
CA THR A 66 -4.64 -8.64 -19.24
C THR A 66 -5.72 -8.52 -18.19
N ALA A 67 -6.60 -9.52 -18.10
CA ALA A 67 -7.58 -9.63 -17.03
C ALA A 67 -6.84 -9.68 -15.69
N VAL A 68 -6.64 -8.52 -15.08
CA VAL A 68 -6.16 -8.41 -13.70
C VAL A 68 -7.40 -8.08 -12.88
N PHE A 69 -7.73 -8.99 -11.97
CA PHE A 69 -8.82 -8.80 -11.03
C PHE A 69 -8.42 -7.70 -10.04
N TYR A 70 -8.79 -6.46 -10.34
CA TYR A 70 -8.82 -5.38 -9.34
C TYR A 70 -10.26 -5.25 -8.83
N ASP A 71 -10.44 -5.21 -7.50
CA ASP A 71 -11.77 -5.12 -6.88
C ASP A 71 -12.37 -3.68 -6.93
N HIS A 72 -11.63 -2.70 -7.46
CA HIS A 72 -12.02 -1.28 -7.53
C HIS A 72 -11.66 -0.62 -8.89
N GLU A 73 -12.51 0.31 -9.33
CA GLU A 73 -12.27 1.24 -10.44
C GLU A 73 -11.76 2.59 -9.93
N LEU A 74 -11.01 3.35 -10.73
CA LEU A 74 -10.56 4.70 -10.36
C LEU A 74 -11.35 5.78 -11.11
N ALA A 75 -11.87 6.75 -10.36
CA ALA A 75 -12.53 7.93 -10.87
C ALA A 75 -11.80 9.20 -10.41
N TYR A 76 -11.53 10.12 -11.34
CA TYR A 76 -10.93 11.42 -11.08
C TYR A 76 -12.00 12.51 -11.22
N VAL A 77 -12.26 13.23 -10.13
CA VAL A 77 -13.18 14.37 -10.11
C VAL A 77 -12.37 15.66 -10.15
N LEU A 78 -12.45 16.39 -11.27
CA LEU A 78 -11.79 17.67 -11.50
C LEU A 78 -12.73 18.80 -11.06
N ARG A 79 -12.31 19.61 -10.09
CA ARG A 79 -13.06 20.77 -9.60
C ARG A 79 -12.51 22.06 -10.21
N TYR A 80 -13.41 22.95 -10.59
CA TYR A 80 -13.12 24.25 -11.20
C TYR A 80 -13.79 25.37 -10.37
N LEU A 81 -13.35 26.61 -10.57
CA LEU A 81 -13.93 27.77 -9.87
C LEU A 81 -15.23 28.27 -10.52
N ASP A 82 -15.28 28.22 -11.85
CA ASP A 82 -16.23 28.95 -12.71
C ASP A 82 -17.21 28.03 -13.44
N ARG A 83 -17.19 26.72 -13.17
CA ARG A 83 -17.98 25.70 -13.87
C ARG A 83 -18.20 24.45 -13.02
N GLN A 84 -19.09 23.58 -13.51
CA GLN A 84 -19.40 22.31 -12.87
C GLN A 84 -18.19 21.35 -12.84
N PRO A 85 -18.05 20.50 -11.80
CA PRO A 85 -17.03 19.47 -11.76
C PRO A 85 -17.12 18.50 -12.94
N VAL A 86 -15.98 17.96 -13.33
CA VAL A 86 -15.86 16.97 -14.40
C VAL A 86 -15.35 15.66 -13.83
N THR A 87 -16.08 14.57 -14.04
CA THR A 87 -15.68 13.23 -13.59
C THR A 87 -15.13 12.42 -14.76
N VAL A 88 -13.94 11.86 -14.59
CA VAL A 88 -13.27 10.99 -15.56
C VAL A 88 -13.07 9.62 -14.94
N TYR A 89 -13.55 8.57 -15.60
CA TYR A 89 -13.34 7.19 -15.19
C TYR A 89 -12.18 6.59 -16.00
N THR A 90 -11.28 5.87 -15.35
CA THR A 90 -10.22 5.08 -16.00
C THR A 90 -10.50 3.60 -15.74
N SER A 91 -10.99 2.86 -16.74
CA SER A 91 -11.41 1.47 -16.56
C SER A 91 -10.21 0.51 -16.67
N ALA A 92 -10.04 -0.38 -15.67
CA ALA A 92 -8.95 -1.37 -15.66
C ALA A 92 -9.29 -2.68 -16.38
N ASN A 93 -10.46 -2.79 -17.02
CA ASN A 93 -10.87 -4.00 -17.72
C ASN A 93 -11.69 -3.59 -18.93
N CYS A 94 -11.23 -4.00 -20.12
CA CYS A 94 -11.79 -3.69 -21.45
C CYS A 94 -13.26 -4.10 -21.71
N ARG A 95 -14.11 -4.18 -20.68
CA ARG A 95 -15.57 -4.32 -20.73
C ARG A 95 -16.18 -3.73 -19.46
N VAL A 96 -16.71 -2.51 -19.53
CA VAL A 96 -18.11 -2.11 -19.24
C VAL A 96 -18.25 -0.59 -19.41
N ALA A 97 -19.41 -0.21 -19.92
CA ALA A 97 -19.74 1.05 -20.59
C ALA A 97 -19.66 2.32 -19.74
N VAL A 98 -18.92 3.32 -20.24
CA VAL A 98 -19.21 4.72 -19.93
C VAL A 98 -20.22 5.23 -20.96
N ASN A 99 -21.45 5.48 -20.54
CA ASN A 99 -22.37 6.35 -21.28
C ASN A 99 -21.91 7.80 -21.07
N GLY A 100 -20.97 8.28 -21.89
CA GLY A 100 -20.56 9.67 -21.89
C GLY A 100 -19.33 9.94 -22.77
N ALA A 101 -19.26 11.13 -23.38
CA ALA A 101 -18.17 11.56 -24.28
C ALA A 101 -16.79 11.76 -23.61
N GLN A 102 -16.62 11.33 -22.35
CA GLN A 102 -15.51 11.72 -21.47
C GLN A 102 -14.71 10.55 -20.88
N GLY A 103 -15.01 9.29 -21.25
CA GLY A 103 -14.16 8.15 -20.91
C GLY A 103 -12.75 8.27 -21.51
N ARG A 104 -11.74 7.75 -20.79
CA ARG A 104 -10.34 7.69 -21.23
C ARG A 104 -9.79 6.29 -20.98
N GLY A 105 -8.94 5.82 -21.89
CA GLY A 105 -8.25 4.54 -21.72
C GLY A 105 -7.39 4.52 -20.45
N LEU A 106 -7.14 3.33 -19.90
CA LEU A 106 -6.27 3.16 -18.73
C LEU A 106 -4.83 3.55 -19.04
N ASP A 107 -4.22 4.31 -18.15
CA ASP A 107 -2.77 4.41 -18.05
C ASP A 107 -2.35 4.14 -16.59
N PRO A 108 -1.74 2.97 -16.31
CA PRO A 108 -1.19 2.68 -14.98
C PRO A 108 -0.21 3.74 -14.48
N ALA A 109 0.52 4.40 -15.39
CA ALA A 109 1.44 5.47 -15.04
C ALA A 109 0.72 6.74 -14.58
N LEU A 110 -0.53 6.99 -15.02
CA LEU A 110 -1.31 8.14 -14.57
C LEU A 110 -1.63 8.05 -13.08
N PHE A 111 -2.08 6.89 -12.59
CA PHE A 111 -2.39 6.72 -11.18
C PHE A 111 -1.14 6.77 -10.31
N ALA A 112 -0.06 6.12 -10.75
CA ALA A 112 1.24 6.24 -10.08
C ALA A 112 1.71 7.71 -10.00
N THR A 113 1.62 8.45 -11.11
CA THR A 113 1.95 9.89 -11.14
C THR A 113 1.06 10.70 -10.19
N PHE A 114 -0.24 10.42 -10.15
CA PHE A 114 -1.15 11.07 -9.22
C PHE A 114 -0.73 10.82 -7.77
N LEU A 115 -0.46 9.56 -7.42
CA LEU A 115 -0.03 9.16 -6.08
C LEU A 115 1.29 9.83 -5.69
N ASP A 116 2.29 9.85 -6.57
CA ASP A 116 3.56 10.54 -6.33
C ASP A 116 3.36 12.03 -6.00
N ARG A 117 2.49 12.71 -6.75
CA ARG A 117 2.18 14.13 -6.52
C ARG A 117 1.37 14.33 -5.24
N TYR A 118 0.41 13.46 -4.96
CA TYR A 118 -0.37 13.47 -3.72
C TYR A 118 0.54 13.30 -2.50
N ARG A 119 1.49 12.36 -2.56
CA ARG A 119 2.50 12.14 -1.51
C ARG A 119 3.40 13.36 -1.34
N ALA A 120 3.93 13.92 -2.43
CA ALA A 120 4.76 15.12 -2.36
C ALA A 120 4.02 16.32 -1.73
N GLN A 121 2.75 16.52 -2.09
CA GLN A 121 1.89 17.53 -1.47
C GLN A 121 1.69 17.26 0.02
N THR A 122 1.44 16.00 0.40
CA THR A 122 1.22 15.61 1.80
C THR A 122 2.48 15.81 2.63
N VAL A 123 3.64 15.36 2.14
CA VAL A 123 4.94 15.61 2.79
C VAL A 123 5.21 17.10 2.98
N ALA A 124 4.92 17.94 1.97
CA ALA A 124 5.11 19.38 2.08
C ALA A 124 4.18 20.05 3.12
N ARG A 125 3.03 19.43 3.43
CA ARG A 125 2.02 19.94 4.37
C ARG A 125 2.13 19.34 5.77
N THR A 126 2.89 18.27 5.94
CA THR A 126 3.05 17.55 7.20
C THR A 126 4.44 17.77 7.77
N PRO A 127 4.63 18.67 8.76
CA PRO A 127 5.92 18.86 9.40
C PRO A 127 6.41 17.55 10.04
N PRO A 128 7.65 17.08 9.79
CA PRO A 128 8.14 15.81 10.33
C PRO A 128 8.04 15.73 11.87
N ALA A 129 8.26 16.84 12.58
CA ALA A 129 8.15 16.91 14.03
C ALA A 129 6.71 16.70 14.57
N SER A 130 5.68 16.89 13.73
CA SER A 130 4.29 16.67 14.12
C SER A 130 3.85 15.21 14.01
N ILE A 131 4.62 14.37 13.31
CA ILE A 131 4.29 12.95 13.11
C ILE A 131 4.67 12.19 14.39
N PRO A 132 3.71 11.56 15.09
CA PRO A 132 3.98 10.85 16.33
C PRO A 132 4.89 9.64 16.09
N THR A 133 5.77 9.36 17.04
CA THR A 133 6.51 8.09 17.03
C THR A 133 5.53 6.97 17.35
N PRO A 134 5.49 5.88 16.54
CA PRO A 134 4.67 4.73 16.85
C PRO A 134 5.00 4.12 18.21
N ALA A 135 4.05 3.43 18.83
CA ALA A 135 4.23 2.81 20.14
C ALA A 135 4.02 1.30 20.08
N CYS A 136 4.82 0.56 20.85
CA CYS A 136 4.62 -0.87 21.06
C CYS A 136 3.39 -1.11 21.94
N ALA A 137 2.48 -1.98 21.50
CA ALA A 137 1.42 -2.46 22.37
C ALA A 137 2.03 -3.28 23.52
N PRO A 138 1.55 -3.17 24.76
CA PRO A 138 2.08 -3.98 25.87
C PRO A 138 1.79 -5.48 25.69
N SER A 139 0.71 -5.80 24.95
CA SER A 139 0.34 -7.17 24.63
C SER A 139 -0.43 -7.24 23.32
N ILE A 140 -0.24 -8.33 22.57
CA ILE A 140 -1.00 -8.65 21.36
C ILE A 140 -1.76 -9.96 21.59
N PRO A 141 -3.07 -10.03 21.37
CA PRO A 141 -3.79 -11.30 21.46
C PRO A 141 -3.20 -12.35 20.51
N THR A 142 -2.96 -13.58 20.97
CA THR A 142 -2.32 -14.62 20.15
C THR A 142 -3.17 -14.98 18.91
N GLY A 143 -4.49 -14.80 18.97
CA GLY A 143 -5.37 -14.88 17.80
C GLY A 143 -5.02 -13.86 16.71
N ARG A 144 -4.56 -12.66 17.09
CA ARG A 144 -3.99 -11.64 16.19
C ARG A 144 -2.62 -12.06 15.65
N LEU A 145 -2.02 -13.18 16.04
CA LEU A 145 -0.76 -13.64 15.43
C LEU A 145 -0.96 -14.82 14.46
N ARG A 146 -2.18 -15.38 14.43
CA ARG A 146 -2.54 -16.44 13.50
C ARG A 146 -2.84 -15.84 12.15
N LEU A 147 -2.16 -16.32 11.11
CA LEU A 147 -2.45 -15.93 9.75
C LEU A 147 -3.60 -16.82 9.28
N THR A 148 -4.74 -16.19 8.98
CA THR A 148 -5.96 -16.84 8.49
C THR A 148 -6.39 -16.14 7.21
N SER A 149 -7.06 -16.86 6.32
CA SER A 149 -7.50 -16.32 5.02
C SER A 149 -8.51 -15.18 5.13
N GLY A 150 -9.19 -15.03 6.27
CA GLY A 150 -10.25 -14.03 6.49
C GLY A 150 -9.82 -12.83 7.35
N ARG A 151 -8.52 -12.62 7.57
CA ARG A 151 -8.06 -11.59 8.49
C ARG A 151 -7.85 -10.25 7.81
N SER A 152 -8.23 -9.16 8.48
CA SER A 152 -7.66 -7.85 8.18
C SER A 152 -6.15 -7.99 8.38
N GLY A 153 -5.38 -7.65 7.34
CA GLY A 153 -3.93 -7.70 7.37
C GLY A 153 -3.35 -6.81 8.47
N LEU A 154 -2.03 -6.75 8.55
CA LEU A 154 -1.39 -5.72 9.37
C LEU A 154 -1.82 -4.33 8.90
N ASP A 155 -1.84 -3.37 9.83
CA ASP A 155 -2.12 -1.99 9.48
C ASP A 155 -0.99 -1.50 8.56
N ASP A 156 -1.35 -1.19 7.31
CA ASP A 156 -0.41 -0.77 6.28
C ASP A 156 -1.02 0.36 5.44
N GLN A 157 -1.13 1.53 6.08
CA GLN A 157 -1.65 2.72 5.43
C GLN A 157 -0.66 3.26 4.38
N ILE A 158 0.63 2.94 4.49
CA ILE A 158 1.63 3.31 3.48
C ILE A 158 1.35 2.61 2.16
N SER A 159 1.03 1.31 2.16
CA SER A 159 0.65 0.58 0.95
C SER A 159 -0.75 0.97 0.45
N VAL A 160 -1.69 1.32 1.33
CA VAL A 160 -2.97 1.89 0.90
C VAL A 160 -2.76 3.22 0.15
N ASP A 161 -1.80 4.04 0.58
CA ASP A 161 -1.40 5.27 -0.12
C ASP A 161 -0.36 5.06 -1.22
N ASN A 162 0.00 3.80 -1.52
CA ASN A 162 0.86 3.40 -2.62
C ASN A 162 0.49 1.98 -3.13
N PRO A 163 -0.68 1.80 -3.77
CA PRO A 163 -1.08 0.53 -4.38
C PRO A 163 -0.27 0.22 -5.64
N SER A 164 1.06 0.10 -5.52
CA SER A 164 1.90 -0.57 -6.51
C SER A 164 1.93 -2.07 -6.23
N GLN A 165 2.17 -2.88 -7.26
CA GLN A 165 2.33 -4.33 -7.10
C GLN A 165 3.56 -4.72 -6.26
N ASP A 166 4.47 -3.77 -6.00
CA ASP A 166 5.63 -3.93 -5.14
C ASP A 166 5.42 -3.19 -3.80
N PRO A 167 5.58 -3.85 -2.65
CA PRO A 167 5.39 -3.27 -1.31
C PRO A 167 6.63 -2.46 -0.90
N GLN A 168 7.03 -1.52 -1.75
CA GLN A 168 8.10 -0.59 -1.43
C GLN A 168 7.56 0.46 -0.46
N LEU A 169 8.45 1.00 0.38
CA LEU A 169 8.27 2.21 1.19
C LEU A 169 8.73 3.42 0.37
N PRO A 170 7.81 4.11 -0.33
CA PRO A 170 8.12 5.22 -1.26
C PRO A 170 8.61 6.50 -0.59
N SER A 171 8.12 6.87 0.60
CA SER A 171 8.62 8.07 1.30
C SER A 171 9.66 7.74 2.35
N ARG A 172 10.48 8.75 2.66
CA ARG A 172 11.38 8.73 3.81
C ARG A 172 10.63 8.34 5.09
N LEU A 173 11.25 7.47 5.89
CA LEU A 173 10.78 7.17 7.24
C LEU A 173 11.21 8.28 8.21
N VAL A 174 10.30 8.67 9.09
CA VAL A 174 10.52 9.77 10.07
C VAL A 174 10.49 9.29 11.51
N ALA A 175 9.90 8.12 11.75
CA ALA A 175 9.88 7.49 13.05
C ALA A 175 9.69 5.97 12.91
N VAL A 176 10.21 5.23 13.87
CA VAL A 176 10.08 3.78 13.94
C VAL A 176 9.97 3.33 15.40
N ALA A 177 9.21 2.26 15.62
CA ALA A 177 9.22 1.49 16.85
C ALA A 177 9.50 0.03 16.52
N ALA A 178 10.54 -0.53 17.13
CA ALA A 178 10.84 -1.95 17.11
C ALA A 178 10.37 -2.56 18.43
N CYS A 179 9.67 -3.69 18.36
CA CYS A 179 9.03 -4.32 19.51
C CYS A 179 9.34 -5.82 19.48
N ARG A 180 9.80 -6.39 20.59
CA ARG A 180 9.96 -7.85 20.76
C ARG A 180 8.90 -8.40 21.68
N TYR A 181 8.23 -9.44 21.23
CA TYR A 181 7.22 -10.16 22.00
C TYR A 181 7.59 -11.62 22.21
N GLU A 182 7.40 -12.09 23.43
CA GLU A 182 7.32 -13.53 23.73
C GLU A 182 5.87 -13.97 23.65
N VAL A 183 5.63 -15.01 22.85
CA VAL A 183 4.28 -15.50 22.59
C VAL A 183 3.95 -16.63 23.55
N GLY A 184 2.85 -16.46 24.28
CA GLY A 184 2.20 -17.50 25.07
C GLY A 184 0.86 -17.91 24.47
N ASP A 185 0.10 -18.70 25.23
CA ASP A 185 -1.14 -19.32 24.73
C ASP A 185 -2.22 -18.29 24.37
N ALA A 186 -2.41 -17.28 25.21
CA ALA A 186 -3.48 -16.28 25.05
C ALA A 186 -2.99 -14.95 24.46
N SER A 187 -1.76 -14.54 24.78
CA SER A 187 -1.19 -13.28 24.33
C SER A 187 0.32 -13.36 24.10
N ALA A 188 0.80 -12.52 23.20
CA ALA A 188 2.20 -12.17 23.09
C ALA A 188 2.50 -10.94 23.95
N ARG A 189 3.43 -11.08 24.90
CA ARG A 189 3.79 -10.03 25.86
C ARG A 189 5.03 -9.30 25.38
N LEU A 190 5.02 -7.98 25.46
CA LEU A 190 6.19 -7.16 25.14
C LEU A 190 7.33 -7.46 26.13
N VAL A 191 8.51 -7.78 25.61
CA VAL A 191 9.74 -8.06 26.41
C VAL A 191 10.92 -7.17 26.04
N GLY A 192 10.85 -6.47 24.91
CA GLY A 192 11.84 -5.48 24.51
C GLY A 192 11.21 -4.47 23.56
N GLN A 193 11.67 -3.22 23.62
CA GLN A 193 11.25 -2.18 22.71
C GLN A 193 12.38 -1.18 22.48
N ASP A 194 12.40 -0.61 21.29
CA ASP A 194 13.28 0.48 20.88
C ASP A 194 12.49 1.44 19.99
N GLY A 195 12.72 2.74 20.11
CA GLY A 195 12.00 3.77 19.38
C GLY A 195 12.95 4.86 18.93
N ASP A 196 12.87 5.24 17.66
CA ASP A 196 13.86 6.10 17.04
C ASP A 196 13.26 6.95 15.93
N ARG A 197 13.82 8.15 15.76
CA ARG A 197 13.46 9.12 14.72
C ARG A 197 14.65 9.49 13.84
N ASP A 198 15.84 9.54 14.43
CA ASP A 198 17.03 10.08 13.79
C ASP A 198 17.52 9.12 12.69
N ASP A 199 17.52 7.81 12.97
CA ASP A 199 17.95 6.77 12.03
C ASP A 199 16.78 5.97 11.41
N ALA A 200 15.55 6.48 11.51
CA ALA A 200 14.37 5.80 10.98
C ALA A 200 14.49 5.50 9.47
N ASP A 201 15.00 6.45 8.68
CA ASP A 201 15.13 6.27 7.22
C ASP A 201 16.22 5.26 6.81
N ALA A 202 17.18 4.97 7.70
CA ALA A 202 18.20 3.96 7.42
C ALA A 202 17.58 2.54 7.30
N LEU A 203 16.40 2.31 7.88
CA LEU A 203 15.67 1.05 7.75
C LEU A 203 14.92 0.92 6.42
N ARG A 204 14.60 2.04 5.76
CA ARG A 204 13.82 2.04 4.51
C ARG A 204 14.45 1.20 3.40
N PRO A 205 15.74 1.37 3.02
CA PRO A 205 16.35 0.53 1.99
C PRO A 205 16.47 -0.93 2.41
N ILE A 206 16.61 -1.22 3.71
CA ILE A 206 16.69 -2.59 4.24
C ILE A 206 15.34 -3.30 4.09
N LEU A 207 14.25 -2.63 4.46
CA LEU A 207 12.88 -3.13 4.31
C LEU A 207 12.53 -3.32 2.83
N ASN A 208 12.78 -2.32 1.99
CA ASN A 208 12.51 -2.42 0.55
C ASN A 208 13.27 -3.59 -0.09
N SER A 209 14.55 -3.78 0.28
CA SER A 209 15.33 -4.91 -0.23
C SER A 209 14.81 -6.27 0.27
N ALA A 210 14.17 -6.33 1.45
CA ALA A 210 13.62 -7.58 1.97
C ALA A 210 12.40 -8.07 1.18
N PHE A 211 11.62 -7.14 0.63
CA PHE A 211 10.44 -7.49 -0.19
C PHE A 211 10.73 -7.54 -1.69
N ASP A 212 11.70 -6.78 -2.20
CA ASP A 212 12.13 -6.81 -3.61
C ASP A 212 12.69 -8.17 -4.04
N LYS A 213 13.36 -8.87 -3.11
CA LYS A 213 14.07 -10.15 -3.36
C LYS A 213 13.51 -11.31 -2.54
N GLY A 214 12.37 -11.11 -1.88
CA GLY A 214 11.85 -12.07 -0.91
C GLY A 214 11.41 -13.37 -1.58
N GLU A 215 12.14 -14.45 -1.35
CA GLU A 215 11.62 -15.79 -1.66
C GLU A 215 10.42 -16.07 -0.73
N VAL A 216 9.27 -16.41 -1.31
CA VAL A 216 8.09 -16.81 -0.54
C VAL A 216 8.46 -18.01 0.32
N THR A 217 8.34 -17.88 1.64
CA THR A 217 8.60 -18.99 2.55
C THR A 217 7.31 -19.73 2.85
N SER A 218 7.37 -21.05 2.99
CA SER A 218 6.26 -21.84 3.53
C SER A 218 6.06 -21.60 5.04
N CYS A 219 7.04 -20.99 5.70
CA CYS A 219 6.97 -20.63 7.10
C CYS A 219 5.90 -19.57 7.33
N GLY A 220 4.78 -19.98 7.95
CA GLY A 220 3.75 -19.03 8.33
C GLY A 220 3.01 -18.39 7.15
N SER A 221 2.99 -18.97 5.97
CA SER A 221 2.26 -18.43 4.80
C SER A 221 0.92 -19.11 4.55
N TYR A 222 0.56 -20.15 5.32
CA TYR A 222 -0.71 -20.87 5.20
C TYR A 222 -1.59 -20.76 6.45
N PRO A 223 -2.93 -20.70 6.30
CA PRO A 223 -3.88 -20.86 7.40
C PRO A 223 -3.58 -22.12 8.22
N GLY A 224 -3.48 -21.97 9.54
CA GLY A 224 -3.25 -23.08 10.46
C GLY A 224 -1.82 -23.21 11.01
N TYR A 225 -0.86 -22.42 10.53
CA TYR A 225 0.45 -22.35 11.20
C TYR A 225 0.29 -21.86 12.65
N PRO A 226 0.95 -22.51 13.63
CA PRO A 226 0.90 -22.05 15.01
C PRO A 226 1.46 -20.63 15.11
N PRO A 227 1.04 -19.82 16.10
CA PRO A 227 1.70 -18.56 16.43
C PRO A 227 3.21 -18.77 16.60
N PRO A 228 4.06 -17.80 16.23
CA PRO A 228 5.49 -17.91 16.51
C PRO A 228 5.73 -17.94 18.02
N ALA A 229 6.85 -18.49 18.49
CA ALA A 229 7.21 -18.41 19.92
C ALA A 229 7.84 -17.04 20.30
N VAL A 230 8.49 -16.41 19.32
CA VAL A 230 9.09 -15.08 19.42
C VAL A 230 8.71 -14.29 18.17
N LEU A 231 8.23 -13.06 18.38
CA LEU A 231 7.80 -12.14 17.33
C LEU A 231 8.52 -10.81 17.51
N ASP A 232 9.16 -10.34 16.46
CA ASP A 232 9.60 -8.95 16.37
C ASP A 232 8.60 -8.19 15.48
N SER A 233 8.06 -7.07 15.96
CA SER A 233 7.24 -6.15 15.17
C SER A 233 8.02 -4.86 14.92
N LEU A 234 7.94 -4.35 13.70
CA LEU A 234 8.46 -3.05 13.33
C LEU A 234 7.30 -2.18 12.85
N ILE A 235 7.05 -1.08 13.54
CA ILE A 235 6.02 -0.11 13.19
C ILE A 235 6.74 1.15 12.70
N VAL A 236 6.53 1.52 11.44
CA VAL A 236 7.18 2.68 10.83
C VAL A 236 6.14 3.76 10.54
N ALA A 237 6.57 5.01 10.61
CA ALA A 237 5.83 6.16 10.10
C ALA A 237 6.65 6.86 9.01
N ASP A 238 6.03 7.16 7.88
CA ASP A 238 6.66 7.88 6.78
C ASP A 238 6.42 9.40 6.86
N ALA A 239 7.08 10.16 5.99
CA ALA A 239 6.97 11.62 5.95
C ALA A 239 5.56 12.15 5.59
N THR A 240 4.62 11.29 5.15
CA THR A 240 3.22 11.67 4.95
C THR A 240 2.41 11.59 6.25
N GLY A 241 2.94 10.90 7.26
CA GLY A 241 2.25 10.55 8.51
C GLY A 241 1.56 9.18 8.47
N ALA A 242 1.56 8.50 7.31
CA ALA A 242 1.06 7.14 7.19
C ALA A 242 1.97 6.14 7.92
N THR A 243 1.36 5.08 8.45
CA THR A 243 2.06 4.03 9.21
C THR A 243 1.96 2.67 8.54
N ALA A 244 2.98 1.83 8.72
CA ALA A 244 2.95 0.42 8.36
C ALA A 244 3.53 -0.44 9.48
N GLU A 245 2.91 -1.60 9.72
CA GLU A 245 3.38 -2.62 10.65
C GLU A 245 3.94 -3.84 9.89
N PHE A 246 5.14 -4.26 10.27
CA PHE A 246 5.85 -5.42 9.73
C PHE A 246 6.10 -6.43 10.84
N TRP A 247 5.83 -7.71 10.59
CA TRP A 247 6.07 -8.78 11.55
C TRP A 247 7.18 -9.70 11.08
N LEU A 248 8.25 -9.78 11.86
CA LEU A 248 9.27 -10.80 11.76
C LEU A 248 8.98 -11.91 12.77
N ARG A 249 8.48 -13.03 12.27
CA ARG A 249 8.36 -14.28 13.02
C ARG A 249 9.76 -14.86 13.17
N ARG A 250 10.21 -15.15 14.40
CA ARG A 250 11.59 -15.62 14.66
C ARG A 250 11.69 -17.14 14.83
N ALA A 251 10.69 -17.76 15.44
CA ALA A 251 10.67 -19.19 15.76
C ALA A 251 9.25 -19.77 15.67
N PRO A 252 9.06 -21.04 15.29
CA PRO A 252 10.08 -22.06 15.01
C PRO A 252 10.79 -21.90 13.65
N CYS A 253 10.31 -20.99 12.81
CA CYS A 253 10.90 -20.65 11.53
C CYS A 253 10.77 -19.15 11.30
N GLN A 254 11.60 -18.61 10.40
CA GLN A 254 11.63 -17.18 10.10
C GLN A 254 10.71 -16.82 8.94
N ALA A 255 9.92 -15.76 9.12
CA ALA A 255 9.09 -15.19 8.07
C ALA A 255 8.82 -13.71 8.35
N LEU A 256 8.94 -12.88 7.31
CA LEU A 256 8.55 -11.49 7.30
C LEU A 256 7.16 -11.34 6.68
N VAL A 257 6.27 -10.64 7.37
CA VAL A 257 4.86 -10.44 6.97
C VAL A 257 4.54 -8.95 6.97
N GLN A 258 3.81 -8.49 5.96
CA GLN A 258 3.32 -7.11 5.84
C GLN A 258 1.91 -7.13 5.26
N GLY A 259 1.01 -6.29 5.77
CA GLY A 259 -0.36 -6.18 5.25
C GLY A 259 -1.05 -7.55 5.17
N LYS A 260 -1.55 -7.89 3.97
CA LYS A 260 -2.21 -9.18 3.66
C LYS A 260 -1.28 -10.20 2.96
N SER A 261 0.03 -9.95 2.91
CA SER A 261 0.95 -10.79 2.13
C SER A 261 1.19 -12.17 2.75
N SER A 262 1.50 -13.14 1.88
CA SER A 262 2.15 -14.38 2.30
C SER A 262 3.54 -14.05 2.85
N GLY A 263 3.94 -14.70 3.94
CA GLY A 263 5.26 -14.47 4.52
C GLY A 263 6.40 -14.70 3.52
N VAL A 264 7.39 -13.81 3.52
CA VAL A 264 8.63 -13.94 2.75
C VAL A 264 9.81 -14.24 3.66
N THR A 265 10.87 -14.83 3.11
CA THR A 265 12.12 -15.04 3.84
C THR A 265 12.74 -13.68 4.17
N PRO A 266 13.00 -13.36 5.45
CA PRO A 266 13.66 -12.11 5.81
C PRO A 266 15.12 -12.12 5.34
N THR A 267 15.65 -10.95 4.98
CA THR A 267 17.07 -10.80 4.68
C THR A 267 17.91 -10.75 5.96
N ASP A 268 19.15 -11.22 5.89
CA ASP A 268 20.10 -11.13 7.02
C ASP A 268 20.30 -9.69 7.49
N ALA A 269 20.28 -8.73 6.56
CA ALA A 269 20.39 -7.31 6.87
C ALA A 269 19.22 -6.82 7.74
N LEU A 270 18.00 -7.27 7.49
CA LEU A 270 16.83 -6.94 8.30
C LEU A 270 16.92 -7.59 9.69
N VAL A 271 17.28 -8.87 9.73
CA VAL A 271 17.47 -9.62 10.99
C VAL A 271 18.52 -8.94 11.87
N ALA A 272 19.68 -8.60 11.29
CA ALA A 272 20.76 -7.91 12.00
C ALA A 272 20.37 -6.48 12.43
N ALA A 273 19.59 -5.76 11.62
CA ALA A 273 19.09 -4.44 11.99
C ALA A 273 18.17 -4.49 13.23
N LEU A 274 17.27 -5.48 13.29
CA LEU A 274 16.41 -5.69 14.45
C LEU A 274 17.18 -6.17 15.67
N ASP A 275 18.13 -7.09 15.51
CA ASP A 275 18.92 -7.60 16.64
C ASP A 275 19.87 -6.53 17.22
N ARG A 276 20.35 -5.58 16.43
CA ARG A 276 21.09 -4.42 16.96
C ARG A 276 20.22 -3.51 17.84
N ARG A 277 18.93 -3.37 17.51
CA ARG A 277 17.98 -2.53 18.27
C ARG A 277 17.43 -3.24 19.50
N LEU A 278 17.10 -4.54 19.37
CA LEU A 278 16.36 -5.31 20.38
C LEU A 278 17.22 -6.34 21.13
N GLY A 279 18.50 -6.48 20.77
CA GLY A 279 19.35 -7.60 21.18
C GLY A 279 19.03 -8.90 20.42
N PRO A 280 19.75 -10.00 20.67
CA PRO A 280 19.37 -11.31 20.15
C PRO A 280 18.09 -11.83 20.82
N PRO A 281 17.29 -12.69 20.15
CA PRO A 281 16.09 -13.26 20.73
C PRO A 281 16.46 -14.17 21.91
N PRO A 282 15.60 -14.27 22.94
CA PRO A 282 15.85 -15.16 24.06
C PRO A 282 15.97 -16.60 23.58
N THR A 283 17.07 -17.27 23.93
CA THR A 283 17.26 -18.70 23.73
C THR A 283 16.40 -19.45 24.75
N ARG A 284 15.41 -20.21 24.28
CA ARG A 284 14.67 -21.18 25.11
C ARG A 284 15.38 -22.52 25.09
#